data_AF-A0A368X5K5-F1
#
_entry.id   AF-A0A368X5K5-F1
#
_cell.length_a   1.000
_cell.length_b   1.000
_cell.length_c   1.000
_cell.angle_alpha   90.00
_cell.angle_beta   90.00
_cell.angle_gamma   90.00
#
_symmetry.space_group_name_H-M   'P 1'
#
loop_
_entity.id
_entity.type
_entity.pdbx_description
1 polymer ?
#
loop_
_entity_poly.entity_id
_entity_poly.type
_entity_poly.pdbx_seq_one_letter_code
_entity_poly.pdbx_strand_id
1 'polypeptide(L)'
;MTKSQSVAELFTQEVARQTKKLNRRSSWISKIMESQWPSYLLPITRVIEALGLSTETEFKEYQSVLKLMLAEALNQYRAGADKICEKSGLMPSEIPDATRYAIYLSSLVDQVAMNFECVENEQSLILHRRAKPVRKRASDIELRASIYELLCSPSLQKYMRSTGNEQTIIDNDLSRCA
;
A
#
# COMPACT_ATOMS: atom_id res chain seq x y z
N MET A 1 -25.79 -8.12 15.89
CA MET A 1 -25.49 -6.68 15.74
C MET A 1 -24.79 -6.49 14.41
N THR A 2 -25.51 -6.04 13.39
CA THR A 2 -24.94 -5.70 12.08
C THR A 2 -24.10 -4.44 12.25
N LYS A 3 -22.77 -4.59 12.32
CA LYS A 3 -21.85 -3.45 12.23
C LYS A 3 -22.14 -2.76 10.91
N SER A 4 -22.62 -1.51 10.96
CA SER A 4 -22.62 -0.63 9.80
C SER A 4 -21.17 -0.49 9.37
N GLN A 5 -20.77 -1.21 8.32
CA GLN A 5 -19.45 -1.07 7.71
C GLN A 5 -19.35 0.34 7.15
N SER A 6 -18.22 1.01 7.38
CA SER A 6 -18.03 2.34 6.80
C SER A 6 -18.03 2.23 5.28
N VAL A 7 -18.43 3.31 4.59
CA VAL A 7 -18.44 3.34 3.11
C VAL A 7 -17.04 3.03 2.54
N ALA A 8 -16.00 3.53 3.20
CA ALA A 8 -14.61 3.26 2.83
C ALA A 8 -14.25 1.76 2.96
N GLU A 9 -14.72 1.07 4.01
CA GLU A 9 -14.52 -0.37 4.17
C GLU A 9 -15.20 -1.17 3.04
N LEU A 10 -16.42 -0.81 2.66
CA LEU A 10 -17.15 -1.45 1.56
C LEU A 10 -16.39 -1.30 0.23
N PHE A 11 -15.96 -0.08 -0.08
CA PHE A 11 -15.17 0.20 -1.27
C PHE A 11 -13.82 -0.53 -1.27
N THR A 12 -13.16 -0.59 -0.10
CA THR A 12 -11.91 -1.32 0.07
C THR A 12 -12.09 -2.81 -0.24
N GLN A 13 -13.15 -3.43 0.29
CA GLN A 13 -13.46 -4.84 0.03
C GLN A 13 -13.70 -5.09 -1.46
N GLU A 14 -14.40 -4.19 -2.15
CA GLU A 14 -14.65 -4.32 -3.58
C GLU A 14 -13.36 -4.18 -4.41
N VAL A 15 -12.50 -3.20 -4.11
CA VAL A 15 -11.17 -3.06 -4.76
C VAL A 15 -10.36 -4.34 -4.59
N ALA A 16 -10.34 -4.88 -3.39
CA ALA A 16 -9.54 -6.06 -3.07
C ALA A 16 -10.09 -7.33 -3.76
N ARG A 17 -11.41 -7.50 -3.79
CA ARG A 17 -12.09 -8.59 -4.51
C ARG A 17 -11.78 -8.57 -6.00
N GLN A 18 -11.81 -7.38 -6.62
CA GLN A 18 -11.50 -7.21 -8.04
C GLN A 18 -10.01 -7.45 -8.32
N THR A 19 -9.13 -7.01 -7.43
CA THR A 19 -7.68 -7.23 -7.55
C THR A 19 -7.32 -8.71 -7.47
N LYS A 20 -7.96 -9.47 -6.57
CA LYS A 20 -7.77 -10.93 -6.46
C LYS A 20 -8.08 -11.66 -7.78
N LYS A 21 -9.09 -11.20 -8.54
CA LYS A 21 -9.41 -11.79 -9.85
C LYS A 21 -8.30 -11.57 -10.88
N LEU A 22 -7.59 -10.44 -10.80
CA LEU A 22 -6.48 -10.11 -11.69
C LEU A 22 -5.20 -10.88 -11.33
N ASN A 23 -4.96 -11.12 -10.03
CA ASN A 23 -3.69 -11.66 -9.54
C ASN A 23 -3.75 -13.16 -9.18
N ARG A 24 -4.51 -13.96 -9.95
CA ARG A 24 -4.71 -15.41 -9.70
C ARG A 24 -3.42 -16.24 -9.63
N ARG A 25 -2.34 -15.77 -10.28
CA ARG A 25 -1.03 -16.45 -10.31
C ARG A 25 -0.25 -16.33 -9.00
N SER A 26 -0.74 -15.56 -8.03
CA SER A 26 -0.09 -15.29 -6.75
C SER A 26 -0.92 -15.88 -5.59
N SER A 27 -1.33 -17.15 -5.74
CA SER A 27 -2.25 -17.83 -4.82
C SER A 27 -1.72 -17.93 -3.38
N TRP A 28 -0.40 -18.07 -3.20
CA TRP A 28 0.23 -18.08 -1.89
C TRP A 28 0.20 -16.71 -1.22
N ILE A 29 0.39 -15.62 -1.99
CA ILE A 29 0.25 -14.24 -1.51
C ILE A 29 -1.19 -14.00 -1.10
N SER A 30 -2.14 -14.45 -1.91
CA SER A 30 -3.56 -14.38 -1.57
C SER A 30 -3.88 -15.13 -0.26
N LYS A 31 -3.25 -16.29 0.00
CA LYS A 31 -3.43 -17.04 1.27
C LYS A 31 -2.81 -16.32 2.48
N ILE A 32 -1.60 -15.79 2.36
CA ILE A 32 -0.96 -15.01 3.44
C ILE A 32 -1.80 -13.77 3.72
N MET A 33 -2.17 -13.05 2.67
CA MET A 33 -3.04 -11.89 2.81
C MET A 33 -4.39 -12.29 3.40
N GLU A 34 -5.04 -13.38 3.00
CA GLU A 34 -6.33 -13.80 3.57
C GLU A 34 -6.27 -14.00 5.09
N SER A 35 -5.14 -14.52 5.60
CA SER A 35 -4.93 -14.69 7.05
C SER A 35 -4.68 -13.37 7.80
N GLN A 36 -4.20 -12.34 7.10
CA GLN A 36 -3.83 -11.02 7.66
C GLN A 36 -4.55 -9.87 6.95
N TRP A 37 -5.69 -10.15 6.32
CA TRP A 37 -6.33 -9.30 5.31
C TRP A 37 -6.65 -7.89 5.83
N PRO A 38 -7.12 -7.72 7.09
CA PRO A 38 -7.36 -6.40 7.64
C PRO A 38 -6.13 -5.49 7.61
N SER A 39 -4.94 -6.03 7.88
CA SER A 39 -3.69 -5.26 7.88
C SER A 39 -3.30 -4.81 6.47
N TYR A 40 -3.54 -5.63 5.44
CA TYR A 40 -3.22 -5.27 4.06
C TYR A 40 -4.24 -4.32 3.43
N LEU A 41 -5.49 -4.38 3.90
CA LEU A 41 -6.56 -3.49 3.42
C LEU A 41 -6.52 -2.11 4.06
N LEU A 42 -6.05 -1.99 5.29
CA LEU A 42 -6.03 -0.71 6.01
C LEU A 42 -5.39 0.43 5.19
N PRO A 43 -4.20 0.27 4.56
CA PRO A 43 -3.64 1.30 3.70
C PRO A 43 -4.58 1.75 2.56
N ILE A 44 -5.33 0.83 1.97
CA ILE A 44 -6.28 1.14 0.91
C ILE A 44 -7.50 1.89 1.45
N THR A 45 -8.00 1.50 2.62
CA THR A 45 -9.05 2.25 3.32
C THR A 45 -8.61 3.68 3.58
N ARG A 46 -7.37 3.91 4.03
CA ARG A 46 -6.81 5.25 4.25
C ARG A 46 -6.72 6.10 2.98
N VAL A 47 -6.35 5.50 1.85
CA VAL A 47 -6.36 6.19 0.54
C VAL A 47 -7.79 6.60 0.16
N ILE A 48 -8.77 5.72 0.35
CA ILE A 48 -10.17 6.01 0.03
C ILE A 48 -10.73 7.12 0.93
N GLU A 49 -10.38 7.11 2.22
CA GLU A 49 -10.71 8.17 3.17
C GLU A 49 -10.09 9.51 2.76
N ALA A 50 -8.80 9.52 2.39
CA ALA A 50 -8.08 10.73 1.98
C ALA A 50 -8.53 11.30 0.62
N LEU A 51 -9.12 10.47 -0.23
CA LEU A 51 -9.81 10.88 -1.46
C LEU A 51 -11.21 11.46 -1.19
N GLY A 52 -11.74 11.30 0.04
CA GLY A 52 -13.07 11.77 0.41
C GLY A 52 -14.21 11.04 -0.30
N LEU A 53 -14.00 9.80 -0.77
CA LEU A 53 -15.01 9.07 -1.54
C LEU A 53 -16.18 8.66 -0.64
N SER A 54 -17.35 9.21 -0.91
CA SER A 54 -18.56 9.00 -0.09
C SER A 54 -19.70 8.34 -0.88
N THR A 55 -19.63 8.37 -2.21
CA THR A 55 -20.66 7.82 -3.10
C THR A 55 -20.12 6.76 -4.05
N GLU A 56 -21.00 5.87 -4.52
CA GLU A 56 -20.63 4.86 -5.52
C GLU A 56 -20.19 5.45 -6.86
N THR A 57 -20.76 6.61 -7.23
CA THR A 57 -20.43 7.29 -8.49
C THR A 57 -18.99 7.78 -8.47
N GLU A 58 -18.60 8.48 -7.39
CA GLU A 58 -17.21 8.87 -7.16
C GLU A 58 -16.32 7.64 -7.13
N PHE A 59 -16.69 6.59 -6.38
CA PHE A 59 -15.89 5.38 -6.30
C PHE A 59 -15.63 4.74 -7.66
N LYS A 60 -16.61 4.70 -8.57
CA LYS A 60 -16.44 4.14 -9.93
C LYS A 60 -15.36 4.86 -10.73
N GLU A 61 -15.18 6.17 -10.54
CA GLU A 61 -14.15 6.95 -11.23
C GLU A 61 -12.73 6.54 -10.80
N TYR A 62 -12.57 6.16 -9.53
CA TYR A 62 -11.30 5.80 -8.91
C TYR A 62 -11.04 4.29 -8.86
N GLN A 63 -12.08 3.46 -8.99
CA GLN A 63 -12.02 2.01 -8.82
C GLN A 63 -10.95 1.36 -9.70
N SER A 64 -10.85 1.79 -10.96
CA SER A 64 -9.86 1.26 -11.90
C SER A 64 -8.42 1.54 -11.45
N VAL A 65 -8.16 2.76 -10.96
CA VAL A 65 -6.84 3.20 -10.47
C VAL A 65 -6.48 2.49 -9.17
N LEU A 66 -7.39 2.48 -8.18
CA LEU A 66 -7.17 1.82 -6.89
C LEU A 66 -6.88 0.32 -7.06
N LYS A 67 -7.60 -0.34 -7.96
CA LYS A 67 -7.37 -1.74 -8.32
C LYS A 67 -6.00 -1.96 -8.95
N LEU A 68 -5.58 -1.11 -9.88
CA LEU A 68 -4.27 -1.22 -10.54
C LEU A 68 -3.12 -0.94 -9.56
N MET A 69 -3.28 0.08 -8.72
CA MET A 69 -2.34 0.41 -7.64
C MET A 69 -2.14 -0.79 -6.69
N LEU A 70 -3.22 -1.38 -6.19
CA LEU A 70 -3.13 -2.54 -5.32
C LEU A 70 -2.52 -3.74 -6.04
N ALA A 71 -2.89 -3.98 -7.30
CA ALA A 71 -2.32 -5.06 -8.10
C ALA A 71 -0.80 -4.92 -8.27
N GLU A 72 -0.32 -3.71 -8.55
CA GLU A 72 1.11 -3.43 -8.72
C GLU A 72 1.87 -3.58 -7.39
N ALA A 73 1.31 -3.08 -6.28
CA ALA A 73 1.92 -3.27 -4.96
C ALA A 73 2.09 -4.75 -4.60
N LEU A 74 1.13 -5.59 -4.96
CA LEU A 74 1.21 -7.03 -4.75
C LEU A 74 2.23 -7.72 -5.68
N ASN A 75 2.38 -7.22 -6.90
CA ASN A 75 3.41 -7.72 -7.82
C ASN A 75 4.82 -7.36 -7.35
N GLN A 76 5.02 -6.14 -6.85
CA GLN A 76 6.31 -5.71 -6.28
C GLN A 76 6.61 -6.46 -4.99
N TYR A 77 5.62 -6.65 -4.13
CA TYR A 77 5.72 -7.54 -2.96
C TYR A 77 6.22 -8.93 -3.35
N ARG A 78 5.60 -9.55 -4.37
CA ARG A 78 6.03 -10.86 -4.88
C ARG A 78 7.48 -10.84 -5.35
N ALA A 79 7.81 -9.92 -6.25
CA ALA A 79 9.15 -9.83 -6.83
C ALA A 79 10.22 -9.55 -5.77
N GLY A 80 9.90 -8.75 -4.74
CA GLY A 80 10.77 -8.49 -3.61
C GLY A 80 10.97 -9.72 -2.73
N ALA A 81 9.88 -10.45 -2.42
CA ALA A 81 9.95 -11.70 -1.67
C ALA A 81 10.77 -12.75 -2.41
N ASP A 82 10.53 -12.96 -3.71
CA ASP A 82 11.26 -13.91 -4.55
C ASP A 82 12.78 -13.60 -4.53
N LYS A 83 13.18 -12.33 -4.63
CA LYS A 83 14.59 -11.91 -4.52
C LYS A 83 15.22 -12.21 -3.16
N ILE A 84 14.46 -12.07 -2.06
CA ILE A 84 14.96 -12.38 -0.72
C ILE A 84 15.16 -13.89 -0.58
N CYS A 85 14.19 -14.68 -1.05
CA CYS A 85 14.29 -16.14 -1.08
C CYS A 85 15.52 -16.59 -1.87
N GLU A 86 15.73 -16.05 -3.07
CA GLU A 86 16.89 -16.36 -3.91
C GLU A 86 18.22 -16.01 -3.24
N LYS A 87 18.31 -14.86 -2.56
CA LYS A 87 19.56 -14.41 -1.91
C LYS A 87 19.86 -15.12 -0.59
N SER A 88 18.82 -15.42 0.18
CA SER A 88 18.97 -15.88 1.58
C SER A 88 18.71 -17.37 1.73
N GLY A 89 18.22 -18.05 0.68
CA GLY A 89 17.79 -19.45 0.72
C GLY A 89 16.51 -19.69 1.52
N LEU A 90 15.84 -18.62 1.95
CA LEU A 90 14.61 -18.70 2.75
C LEU A 90 13.40 -19.06 1.89
N MET A 91 12.43 -19.71 2.50
CA MET A 91 11.09 -19.86 1.96
C MET A 91 10.27 -18.57 2.17
N PRO A 92 9.26 -18.27 1.32
CA PRO A 92 8.44 -17.07 1.48
C PRO A 92 7.76 -16.94 2.85
N SER A 93 7.46 -18.06 3.52
CA SER A 93 6.88 -18.10 4.87
C SER A 93 7.87 -17.71 5.98
N GLU A 94 9.16 -17.81 5.72
CA GLU A 94 10.25 -17.58 6.68
C GLU A 94 10.77 -16.14 6.62
N ILE A 95 10.41 -15.39 5.58
CA ILE A 95 10.72 -13.95 5.52
C ILE A 95 9.96 -13.26 6.66
N PRO A 96 10.65 -12.45 7.50
CA PRO A 96 10.00 -11.73 8.59
C PRO A 96 8.80 -10.88 8.12
N ASP A 97 7.71 -10.91 8.90
CA ASP A 97 6.47 -10.19 8.60
C ASP A 97 6.71 -8.70 8.34
N ALA A 98 7.56 -8.05 9.16
CA ALA A 98 7.90 -6.65 8.99
C ALA A 98 8.55 -6.36 7.64
N THR A 99 9.49 -7.19 7.21
CA THR A 99 10.18 -7.05 5.92
C THR A 99 9.21 -7.27 4.75
N ARG A 100 8.38 -8.32 4.83
CA ARG A 100 7.33 -8.61 3.86
C ARG A 100 6.39 -7.41 3.69
N TYR A 101 5.89 -6.91 4.80
CA TYR A 101 4.94 -5.81 4.80
C TYR A 101 5.58 -4.48 4.40
N ALA A 102 6.86 -4.26 4.69
CA ALA A 102 7.61 -3.08 4.25
C ALA A 102 7.75 -3.01 2.72
N ILE A 103 8.00 -4.14 2.03
CA ILE A 103 8.02 -4.18 0.56
C ILE A 103 6.66 -3.75 -0.01
N TYR A 104 5.57 -4.27 0.58
CA TYR A 104 4.21 -3.92 0.19
C TYR A 104 3.91 -2.43 0.41
N LEU A 105 4.20 -1.91 1.61
CA LEU A 105 3.98 -0.50 1.94
C LEU A 105 4.82 0.43 1.08
N SER A 106 6.11 0.13 0.88
CA SER A 106 7.01 0.93 0.04
C SER A 106 6.47 1.03 -1.40
N SER A 107 5.95 -0.07 -1.94
CA SER A 107 5.31 -0.03 -3.26
C SER A 107 3.98 0.73 -3.26
N LEU A 108 3.18 0.68 -2.19
CA LEU A 108 1.97 1.49 -2.10
C LEU A 108 2.29 2.97 -2.02
N VAL A 109 3.29 3.37 -1.24
CA VAL A 109 3.78 4.75 -1.16
C VAL A 109 4.17 5.26 -2.55
N ASP A 110 4.95 4.48 -3.30
CA ASP A 110 5.30 4.79 -4.69
C ASP A 110 4.06 4.96 -5.56
N GLN A 111 3.12 4.02 -5.52
CA GLN A 111 1.93 4.08 -6.38
C GLN A 111 1.01 5.24 -6.00
N VAL A 112 0.88 5.59 -4.72
CA VAL A 112 0.10 6.74 -4.29
C VAL A 112 0.73 8.02 -4.82
N ALA A 113 2.04 8.20 -4.64
CA ALA A 113 2.74 9.38 -5.14
C ALA A 113 2.67 9.52 -6.68
N MET A 114 2.69 8.39 -7.40
CA MET A 114 2.61 8.35 -8.86
C MET A 114 1.22 8.72 -9.40
N ASN A 115 0.15 8.31 -8.72
CA ASN A 115 -1.24 8.46 -9.21
C ASN A 115 -1.97 9.67 -8.61
N PHE A 116 -1.53 10.15 -7.44
CA PHE A 116 -2.19 11.21 -6.70
C PHE A 116 -1.26 12.39 -6.42
N GLU A 117 -1.84 13.57 -6.48
CA GLU A 117 -1.29 14.79 -5.90
C GLU A 117 -1.66 14.79 -4.42
N CYS A 118 -0.66 14.95 -3.57
CA CYS A 118 -0.81 14.88 -2.13
C CYS A 118 -0.67 16.30 -1.59
N VAL A 119 -1.73 16.80 -0.98
CA VAL A 119 -1.79 18.15 -0.42
C VAL A 119 -1.91 18.01 1.08
N GLU A 120 -0.95 18.57 1.81
CA GLU A 120 -1.01 18.64 3.26
C GLU A 120 -2.05 19.67 3.68
N ASN A 121 -3.00 19.25 4.51
CA ASN A 121 -3.90 20.10 5.26
C ASN A 121 -3.51 20.05 6.74
N GLU A 122 -3.90 21.05 7.52
CA GLU A 122 -3.46 21.29 8.92
C GLU A 122 -3.55 20.06 9.86
N GLN A 123 -4.36 19.05 9.51
CA GLN A 123 -4.55 17.83 10.29
C GLN A 123 -4.44 16.52 9.50
N SER A 124 -4.35 16.56 8.16
CA SER A 124 -4.38 15.35 7.33
C SER A 124 -3.85 15.57 5.91
N LEU A 125 -3.41 14.48 5.28
CA LEU A 125 -3.08 14.46 3.86
C LEU A 125 -4.35 14.26 3.02
N ILE A 126 -4.60 15.18 2.08
CA ILE A 126 -5.68 15.07 1.10
C ILE A 126 -5.09 14.58 -0.22
N LEU A 127 -5.80 13.67 -0.89
CA LEU A 127 -5.39 13.13 -2.18
C LEU A 127 -6.27 13.67 -3.31
N HIS A 128 -5.63 14.11 -4.39
CA HIS A 128 -6.30 14.46 -5.63
C HIS A 128 -5.76 13.62 -6.78
N ARG A 129 -6.63 13.17 -7.67
CA ARG A 129 -6.19 12.38 -8.83
C ARG A 129 -5.34 13.23 -9.76
N ARG A 130 -4.16 12.73 -10.14
CA ARG A 130 -3.38 13.34 -11.22
C ARG A 130 -4.05 13.06 -12.57
N ALA A 131 -4.06 14.07 -13.44
CA ALA A 131 -4.52 13.90 -14.83
C ALA A 131 -3.66 12.88 -15.61
N LYS A 132 -2.35 12.81 -15.29
CA LYS A 132 -1.41 11.84 -15.86
C LYS A 132 -0.52 11.26 -14.75
N PRO A 133 -0.37 9.93 -14.65
CA PRO A 133 0.52 9.32 -13.67
C PRO A 133 1.98 9.70 -13.92
N VAL A 134 2.72 9.97 -12.84
CA VAL A 134 4.18 10.13 -12.90
C VAL A 134 4.78 8.74 -13.04
N ARG A 135 5.64 8.50 -14.05
CA ARG A 135 6.23 7.17 -14.31
C ARG A 135 7.47 6.86 -13.46
N LYS A 136 8.04 7.88 -12.81
CA LYS A 136 9.20 7.73 -11.94
C LYS A 136 8.73 7.50 -10.50
N ARG A 137 9.47 6.67 -9.76
CA ARG A 137 9.27 6.51 -8.32
C ARG A 137 9.41 7.85 -7.61
N ALA A 138 8.71 8.02 -6.50
CA ALA A 138 8.91 9.19 -5.66
C ALA A 138 10.32 9.13 -5.08
N SER A 139 11.13 10.14 -5.38
CA SER A 139 12.44 10.39 -4.77
C SER A 139 12.37 11.41 -3.65
N ASP A 140 11.24 12.10 -3.52
CA ASP A 140 11.00 13.09 -2.48
C ASP A 140 10.69 12.38 -1.16
N ILE A 141 11.64 12.47 -0.23
CA ILE A 141 11.59 11.82 1.09
C ILE A 141 10.43 12.39 1.92
N GLU A 142 10.20 13.70 1.84
CA GLU A 142 9.15 14.37 2.62
C GLU A 142 7.78 13.89 2.14
N LEU A 143 7.54 13.89 0.82
CA LEU A 143 6.31 13.36 0.24
C LEU A 143 6.08 11.89 0.61
N ARG A 144 7.13 11.05 0.57
CA ARG A 144 7.03 9.63 0.94
C ARG A 144 6.71 9.46 2.42
N ALA A 145 7.29 10.28 3.29
CA ALA A 145 7.01 10.28 4.71
C ALA A 145 5.53 10.63 4.97
N SER A 146 5.01 11.70 4.36
CA SER A 146 3.61 12.11 4.53
C SER A 146 2.63 11.04 4.02
N ILE A 147 2.94 10.39 2.89
CA ILE A 147 2.12 9.26 2.40
C ILE A 147 2.23 8.07 3.34
N TYR A 148 3.43 7.73 3.83
CA TYR A 148 3.62 6.64 4.77
C TYR A 148 2.81 6.85 6.06
N GLU A 149 2.80 8.07 6.59
CA GLU A 149 2.00 8.46 7.74
C GLU A 149 0.50 8.32 7.47
N LEU A 150 0.02 8.71 6.28
CA LEU A 150 -1.36 8.49 5.86
C LEU A 150 -1.73 7.00 5.85
N LEU A 151 -0.87 6.16 5.28
CA LEU A 151 -1.15 4.73 5.09
C LEU A 151 -1.08 3.93 6.39
N CYS A 152 -0.31 4.39 7.38
CA CYS A 152 0.02 3.62 8.58
C CYS A 152 -0.62 4.17 9.84
N SER A 153 -1.23 3.28 10.64
CA SER A 153 -1.65 3.64 12.00
C SER A 153 -0.43 3.91 12.90
N PRO A 154 -0.58 4.68 14.01
CA PRO A 154 0.52 4.95 14.94
C PRO A 154 1.21 3.67 15.46
N SER A 155 0.43 2.62 15.71
CA SER A 155 0.95 1.31 16.15
C SER A 155 1.79 0.64 15.07
N LEU A 156 1.36 0.72 13.82
CA LEU A 156 2.10 0.17 12.68
C LEU A 156 3.39 0.95 12.42
N GLN A 157 3.35 2.27 12.54
CA GLN A 157 4.54 3.12 12.45
C GLN A 157 5.57 2.74 13.52
N LYS A 158 5.14 2.62 14.78
CA LYS A 158 6.00 2.18 15.89
C LYS A 158 6.61 0.80 15.61
N TYR A 159 5.83 -0.14 15.08
CA TYR A 159 6.31 -1.48 14.74
C TYR A 159 7.38 -1.45 13.63
N MET A 160 7.16 -0.69 12.55
CA MET A 160 8.11 -0.55 11.45
C MET A 160 9.42 0.13 11.88
N ARG A 161 9.33 1.15 12.75
CA ARG A 161 10.50 1.76 13.40
C ARG A 161 11.29 0.75 14.22
N SER A 162 10.61 0.00 15.08
CA SER A 162 11.27 -0.96 15.98
C SER A 162 11.98 -2.10 15.25
N THR A 163 11.56 -2.39 14.02
CA THR A 163 12.15 -3.45 13.17
C THR A 163 13.14 -2.90 12.15
N GLY A 164 13.39 -1.59 12.14
CA GLY A 164 14.30 -0.92 11.19
C GLY A 164 13.82 -0.85 9.75
N ASN A 165 12.55 -1.20 9.48
CA ASN A 165 12.01 -1.24 8.12
C ASN A 165 11.39 0.09 7.66
N GLU A 166 11.14 1.05 8.58
CA GLU A 166 10.62 2.38 8.21
C GLU A 166 11.50 3.06 7.15
N GLN A 167 12.83 3.00 7.30
CA GLN A 167 13.75 3.62 6.34
C GLN A 167 13.63 3.01 4.95
N THR A 168 13.36 1.71 4.83
CA THR A 168 13.17 1.05 3.51
C THR A 168 11.89 1.47 2.80
N ILE A 169 10.96 2.08 3.54
CA ILE A 169 9.70 2.60 3.04
C ILE A 169 9.87 4.08 2.67
N ILE A 170 10.51 4.87 3.53
CA ILE A 170 10.64 6.32 3.37
C ILE A 170 11.81 6.69 2.44
N ASP A 171 12.96 6.01 2.55
CA ASP A 171 14.10 6.23 1.67
C ASP A 171 14.15 5.16 0.56
N ASN A 172 14.06 5.62 -0.68
CA ASN A 172 14.26 4.78 -1.87
C ASN A 172 15.76 4.55 -2.15
N ASP A 173 16.66 5.14 -1.36
CA ASP A 173 18.09 5.14 -1.58
C ASP A 173 18.79 3.96 -0.88
N LEU A 174 18.73 2.79 -1.53
CA LEU A 174 19.78 1.77 -1.36
C LEU A 174 21.18 2.27 -1.81
N SER A 175 21.30 3.51 -2.31
CA SER A 175 22.53 4.08 -2.85
C SER A 175 23.33 4.96 -1.87
N ARG A 176 22.77 5.32 -0.70
CA ARG A 176 23.42 6.20 0.28
C ARG A 176 24.09 5.50 1.47
N CYS A 177 23.92 4.18 1.59
CA CYS A 177 24.60 3.36 2.62
C CYS A 177 25.78 2.58 2.02
N ALA A 178 26.59 3.24 1.18
CA ALA A 178 27.87 2.73 0.66
C ALA A 178 29.00 3.65 1.10
#